data_AF-A0A126PF37-F1
#
_entry.id   AF-A0A126PF37-F1
#
_cell.length_a   1.000
_cell.length_b   1.000
_cell.length_c   1.000
_cell.angle_alpha   90.00
_cell.angle_beta   90.00
_cell.angle_gamma   90.00
#
_symmetry.space_group_name_H-M   'P 1'
#
loop_
_entity.id
_entity.type
_entity.pdbx_description
1 polymer ?
#
loop_
_entity_poly.entity_id
_entity_poly.type
_entity_poly.pdbx_seq_one_letter_code
_entity_poly.pdbx_strand_id
1 'polypeptide(L)'
;MGNFCFAPLIGDTKAGKLIYTNSYYYIGHFSKFIRPGARRIVSSANRDALQATAFRNPDGSVVVVVMNQTDKALDFQLWLVGQAAKTTAAAHSIMTIVQ
;
A
#
# COMPACT_ATOMS: atom_id res chain seq x y z
N MET A 1 0.70 -11.50 34.49
CA MET A 1 1.08 -10.54 33.42
C MET A 1 0.23 -10.81 32.19
N GLY A 2 -0.33 -9.77 31.56
CA GLY A 2 -1.15 -9.83 30.35
C GLY A 2 -0.62 -8.84 29.31
N ASN A 3 0.27 -9.31 28.43
CA ASN A 3 0.84 -8.51 27.34
C ASN A 3 0.02 -8.71 26.05
N PHE A 4 -1.21 -8.20 26.04
CA PHE A 4 -2.10 -8.33 24.90
C PHE A 4 -1.76 -7.30 23.82
N CYS A 5 -1.75 -7.74 22.57
CA CYS A 5 -1.50 -6.88 21.41
C CYS A 5 -2.62 -7.05 20.37
N PHE A 6 -2.71 -6.08 19.47
CA PHE A 6 -3.65 -6.16 18.34
C PHE A 6 -3.03 -6.98 17.20
N ALA A 7 -3.84 -7.79 16.54
CA ALA A 7 -3.43 -8.60 15.40
C ALA A 7 -4.15 -8.14 14.11
N PRO A 8 -3.55 -8.36 12.93
CA PRO A 8 -4.22 -8.10 11.64
C PRO A 8 -5.55 -8.86 11.46
N LEU A 9 -5.66 -10.02 12.08
CA LEU A 9 -6.84 -10.87 12.09
C LEU A 9 -7.20 -11.22 13.53
N ILE A 10 -8.46 -11.02 13.92
CA ILE A 10 -8.97 -11.37 15.25
C ILE A 10 -10.06 -12.43 15.08
N GLY A 11 -9.95 -13.54 15.81
CA GLY A 11 -10.98 -14.58 15.86
C GLY A 11 -11.97 -14.32 16.99
N ASP A 12 -13.25 -14.14 16.67
CA ASP A 12 -14.35 -14.22 17.64
C ASP A 12 -14.86 -15.67 17.65
N THR A 13 -14.40 -16.44 18.63
CA THR A 13 -14.74 -17.86 18.75
C THR A 13 -16.16 -18.12 19.24
N LYS A 14 -16.80 -17.13 19.89
CA LYS A 14 -18.19 -17.26 20.34
C LYS A 14 -19.16 -17.08 19.19
N ALA A 15 -18.88 -16.11 18.32
CA ALA A 15 -19.68 -15.86 17.12
C ALA A 15 -19.25 -16.69 15.90
N GLY A 16 -18.10 -17.38 15.96
CA GLY A 16 -17.53 -18.13 14.84
C GLY A 16 -17.08 -17.23 13.69
N LYS A 17 -16.56 -16.02 13.98
CA LYS A 17 -16.23 -14.99 12.99
C LYS A 17 -14.75 -14.64 12.98
N LEU A 18 -14.25 -14.26 11.80
CA LEU A 18 -12.94 -13.63 11.62
C LEU A 18 -13.12 -12.15 11.33
N ILE A 19 -12.47 -11.32 12.12
CA ILE A 19 -12.47 -9.86 11.97
C ILE A 19 -11.15 -9.47 11.31
N TYR A 20 -11.25 -8.91 10.10
CA TYR A 20 -10.14 -8.36 9.35
C TYR A 20 -9.96 -6.90 9.75
N THR A 21 -8.80 -6.57 10.31
CA THR A 21 -8.50 -5.21 10.74
C THR A 21 -7.79 -4.43 9.63
N ASN A 22 -7.69 -3.11 9.77
CA ASN A 22 -7.04 -2.29 8.75
C ASN A 22 -5.59 -2.75 8.47
N SER A 23 -4.85 -3.21 9.48
CA SER A 23 -3.48 -3.66 9.29
C SER A 23 -3.37 -4.87 8.36
N TYR A 24 -4.37 -5.75 8.29
CA TYR A 24 -4.41 -6.84 7.31
C TYR A 24 -4.37 -6.29 5.87
N TYR A 25 -5.21 -5.29 5.58
CA TYR A 25 -5.29 -4.68 4.26
C TYR A 25 -4.01 -3.90 3.94
N TYR A 26 -3.47 -3.14 4.90
CA TYR A 26 -2.23 -2.39 4.72
C TYR A 26 -1.06 -3.33 4.41
N ILE A 27 -0.90 -4.43 5.14
CA ILE A 27 0.10 -5.46 4.83
C ILE A 27 -0.16 -6.08 3.45
N GLY A 28 -1.43 -6.27 3.07
CA GLY A 28 -1.85 -6.74 1.76
C GLY A 28 -1.38 -5.87 0.60
N HIS A 29 -1.41 -4.54 0.74
CA HIS A 29 -0.91 -3.59 -0.28
C HIS A 29 0.56 -3.76 -0.62
N PHE A 30 1.35 -4.40 0.25
CA PHE A 30 2.73 -4.77 -0.01
C PHE A 30 2.84 -6.25 -0.37
N SER A 31 2.49 -7.14 0.56
CA SER A 31 2.75 -8.59 0.47
C SER A 31 2.07 -9.28 -0.71
N LYS A 32 0.92 -8.78 -1.17
CA LYS A 32 0.21 -9.37 -2.32
C LYS A 32 0.91 -9.08 -3.65
N PHE A 33 1.62 -7.97 -3.75
CA PHE A 33 2.13 -7.44 -5.03
C PHE A 33 3.66 -7.46 -5.11
N ILE A 34 4.36 -7.29 -3.99
CA ILE A 34 5.82 -7.32 -3.90
C ILE A 34 6.27 -8.74 -3.59
N ARG A 35 6.99 -9.36 -4.52
CA ARG A 35 7.40 -10.77 -4.43
C ARG A 35 8.77 -10.93 -3.76
N PRO A 36 9.06 -12.09 -3.14
CA PRO A 36 10.40 -12.41 -2.68
C PRO A 36 11.45 -12.16 -3.77
N GLY A 37 12.54 -11.49 -3.42
CA GLY A 37 13.59 -11.08 -4.37
C GLY A 37 13.34 -9.75 -5.08
N ALA A 38 12.19 -9.10 -4.88
CA ALA A 38 11.97 -7.75 -5.37
C ALA A 38 12.99 -6.77 -4.79
N ARG A 39 13.38 -5.78 -5.60
CA ARG A 39 14.32 -4.73 -5.20
C ARG A 39 13.61 -3.39 -5.14
N ARG A 40 13.82 -2.64 -4.07
CA ARG A 40 13.34 -1.26 -3.98
C ARG A 40 14.05 -0.41 -5.03
N ILE A 41 13.29 0.37 -5.78
CA ILE A 41 13.80 1.33 -6.75
C ILE A 41 13.51 2.76 -6.26
N VAL A 42 14.18 3.74 -6.85
CA VAL A 42 13.97 5.15 -6.49
C VAL A 42 12.55 5.56 -6.89
N SER A 43 11.87 6.26 -5.97
CA SER A 43 10.59 6.92 -6.20
C SER A 43 10.60 8.27 -5.52
N SER A 44 10.13 9.31 -6.20
CA SER A 44 10.05 10.67 -5.68
C SER A 44 8.62 11.20 -5.84
N ALA A 45 8.02 11.66 -4.74
CA ALA A 45 6.77 12.39 -4.78
C ALA A 45 7.07 13.89 -4.87
N ASN A 46 6.37 14.59 -5.76
CA ASN A 46 6.39 16.06 -5.83
C ASN A 46 5.27 16.71 -5.00
N ARG A 47 4.42 15.88 -4.38
CA ARG A 47 3.41 16.26 -3.41
C ARG A 47 3.90 15.78 -2.06
N ASP A 48 4.36 16.68 -1.21
CA ASP A 48 4.94 16.34 0.11
C ASP A 48 3.98 15.53 0.99
N ALA A 49 2.68 15.72 0.79
CA ALA A 49 1.62 15.00 1.51
C ALA A 49 1.47 13.52 1.10
N LEU A 50 2.00 13.11 -0.05
CA LEU A 50 1.93 11.72 -0.51
C LEU A 50 3.20 10.96 -0.12
N GLN A 51 3.02 9.87 0.60
CA GLN A 51 4.10 8.91 0.85
C GLN A 51 4.09 7.88 -0.26
N ALA A 52 5.25 7.63 -0.89
CA ALA A 52 5.34 6.68 -1.99
C ALA A 52 6.61 5.82 -1.89
N THR A 53 6.49 4.58 -2.34
CA THR A 53 7.62 3.68 -2.53
C THR A 53 7.40 2.78 -3.74
N ALA A 54 8.48 2.39 -4.42
CA ALA A 54 8.41 1.55 -5.60
C ALA A 54 9.39 0.38 -5.54
N PHE A 55 8.98 -0.74 -6.13
CA PHE A 55 9.74 -1.98 -6.18
C PHE A 55 9.70 -2.58 -7.58
N ARG A 56 10.80 -3.20 -8.00
CA ARG A 56 10.85 -4.04 -9.20
C ARG A 56 10.90 -5.50 -8.76
N ASN A 57 9.91 -6.28 -9.16
CA ASN A 57 9.85 -7.72 -8.93
C ASN A 57 10.87 -8.46 -9.83
N PRO A 58 11.22 -9.72 -9.50
CA PRO A 58 12.11 -10.53 -10.33
C PRO A 58 11.60 -10.80 -11.76
N ASP A 59 10.27 -10.83 -11.95
CA ASP A 59 9.62 -10.96 -13.27
C ASP A 59 9.69 -9.68 -14.11
N GLY A 60 10.22 -8.60 -13.54
CA GLY A 60 10.36 -7.30 -14.18
C GLY A 60 9.21 -6.33 -13.92
N SER A 61 8.08 -6.79 -13.37
CA SER A 61 6.94 -5.93 -13.03
C SER A 61 7.34 -4.86 -12.00
N VAL A 62 6.71 -3.69 -12.11
CA VAL A 62 6.95 -2.58 -11.18
C VAL A 62 5.72 -2.36 -10.33
N VAL A 63 5.93 -2.32 -9.02
CA VAL A 63 4.90 -2.08 -8.02
C VAL A 63 5.16 -0.74 -7.37
N VAL A 64 4.15 0.13 -7.37
CA VAL A 64 4.19 1.43 -6.70
C VAL A 64 3.10 1.47 -5.64
N VAL A 65 3.49 1.74 -4.40
CA VAL A 65 2.55 1.93 -3.28
C VAL A 65 2.52 3.41 -2.93
N VAL A 66 1.32 3.97 -2.86
CA VAL A 66 1.07 5.39 -2.54
C VAL A 66 0.10 5.45 -1.36
N MET A 67 0.45 6.25 -0.35
CA MET A 67 -0.35 6.50 0.85
C MET A 67 -0.67 7.99 0.94
N ASN A 68 -1.95 8.30 1.14
CA ASN A 68 -2.46 9.62 1.45
C ASN A 68 -3.02 9.60 2.88
N GLN A 69 -2.31 10.24 3.80
CA GLN A 69 -2.72 10.35 5.21
C GLN A 69 -3.58 11.59 5.49
N THR A 70 -3.87 12.40 4.47
CA THR A 70 -4.60 13.66 4.63
C THR A 70 -6.11 13.48 4.52
N ASP A 71 -6.86 14.47 5.00
CA ASP A 71 -8.31 14.54 4.90
C ASP A 71 -8.84 14.94 3.51
N LYS A 72 -7.96 15.15 2.52
CA LYS A 72 -8.33 15.59 1.18
C LYS A 72 -7.90 14.58 0.13
N ALA A 73 -8.71 14.46 -0.91
CA ALA A 73 -8.28 13.77 -2.12
C ALA A 73 -7.16 14.57 -2.80
N LEU A 74 -6.15 13.86 -3.30
CA LEU A 74 -4.98 14.43 -3.96
C LEU A 74 -4.82 13.85 -5.35
N ASP A 75 -4.93 14.71 -6.36
CA ASP A 75 -4.65 14.36 -7.73
C ASP A 75 -3.14 14.39 -8.00
N PHE A 76 -2.66 13.35 -8.69
CA PHE A 76 -1.28 13.23 -9.11
C PHE A 76 -1.16 12.49 -10.46
N GLN A 77 0.04 12.52 -11.02
CA GLN A 77 0.38 11.69 -12.17
C GLN A 77 1.48 10.73 -11.77
N LEU A 78 1.25 9.43 -11.94
CA LEU A 78 2.29 8.43 -11.81
C LEU A 78 3.11 8.43 -13.10
N TRP A 79 4.38 8.81 -13.00
CA TRP A 79 5.33 8.76 -14.11
C TRP A 79 6.22 7.53 -13.99
N LEU A 80 6.22 6.70 -15.04
CA LEU A 80 7.01 5.47 -15.11
C LEU A 80 7.43 5.19 -16.56
N VAL A 81 8.73 5.03 -16.81
CA VAL A 81 9.31 4.72 -18.14
C VAL A 81 8.78 5.64 -19.26
N GLY A 82 8.76 6.95 -19.02
CA GLY A 82 8.31 7.95 -19.99
C GLY A 82 6.80 7.98 -20.24
N GLN A 83 6.01 7.17 -19.54
CA GLN A 83 4.56 7.18 -19.55
C GLN A 83 4.01 7.85 -18.28
N ALA A 84 2.83 8.47 -18.40
CA ALA A 84 2.15 9.11 -17.30
C ALA A 84 0.72 8.58 -17.18
N ALA A 85 0.33 8.15 -15.98
CA ALA A 85 -1.04 7.79 -15.64
C ALA A 85 -1.63 8.82 -14.68
N LYS A 86 -2.78 9.41 -15.02
CA LYS A 86 -3.53 10.27 -14.09
C LYS A 86 -4.15 9.42 -13.00
N THR A 87 -4.05 9.86 -11.75
CA THR A 87 -4.57 9.13 -10.59
C THR A 87 -4.99 10.10 -9.49
N THR A 88 -5.94 9.67 -8.66
CA THR A 88 -6.39 10.39 -7.48
C THR A 88 -6.23 9.49 -6.26
N ALA A 89 -5.46 9.93 -5.27
CA ALA A 89 -5.42 9.29 -3.96
C ALA A 89 -6.51 9.92 -3.08
N ALA A 90 -7.55 9.15 -2.75
CA ALA A 90 -8.61 9.61 -1.85
C ALA A 90 -8.05 9.98 -0.46
N ALA A 91 -8.82 10.72 0.33
CA ALA A 91 -8.48 10.98 1.73
C ALA A 91 -8.31 9.65 2.50
N HIS A 92 -7.32 9.59 3.39
CA HIS A 92 -7.04 8.40 4.23
C HIS A 92 -6.93 7.08 3.45
N SER A 93 -6.27 7.10 2.30
CA SER A 93 -6.20 5.94 1.40
C SER A 93 -4.78 5.43 1.20
N ILE A 94 -4.68 4.13 0.93
CA ILE A 94 -3.50 3.46 0.40
C ILE A 94 -3.88 2.81 -0.93
N MET A 95 -3.02 2.91 -1.93
CA MET A 95 -3.22 2.27 -3.22
C MET A 95 -1.94 1.62 -3.72
N THR A 96 -2.10 0.51 -4.44
CA THR A 96 -0.99 -0.21 -5.08
C THR A 96 -1.25 -0.29 -6.56
N ILE A 97 -0.31 0.20 -7.35
CA ILE A 97 -0.36 0.23 -8.81
C ILE A 97 0.70 -0.75 -9.32
N VAL A 98 0.33 -1.59 -10.28
CA VAL A 98 1.20 -2.61 -10.88
C VAL A 98 1.29 -2.37 -12.38
N GLN A 99 2.51 -2.38 -12.90
CA GLN A 99 2.84 -2.34 -14.33
C GLN A 99 3.54 -3.62 -14.76
#